data_AF-A0A558ZYS2-F1
#
_entry.id   AF-A0A558ZYS2-F1
#
_cell.length_a   1.000
_cell.length_b   1.000
_cell.length_c   1.000
_cell.angle_alpha   90.00
_cell.angle_beta   90.00
_cell.angle_gamma   90.00
#
_symmetry.space_group_name_H-M   'P 1'
#
loop_
_entity.id
_entity.type
_entity.pdbx_description
1 polymer ?
#
loop_
_entity_poly.entity_id
_entity_poly.type
_entity_poly.pdbx_seq_one_letter_code
_entity_poly.pdbx_strand_id
1 'polypeptide(L)' 'MEISKGIIFNIQHFSIHDGPGIRTTVFLKGCP' A
#
# COMPACT_ATOMS: atom_id res chain seq x y z
N MET A 1 -7.29 11.33 -21.00
CA MET A 1 -7.31 10.89 -19.59
C MET A 1 -6.11 9.99 -19.41
N GLU A 2 -5.07 10.46 -18.71
CA GLU A 2 -3.94 9.58 -18.40
C GLU A 2 -4.34 8.57 -17.33
N ILE A 3 -4.00 7.30 -17.56
CA ILE A 3 -4.13 6.24 -16.56
C ILE A 3 -2.84 6.24 -15.76
N SER A 4 -2.84 6.88 -14.59
CA SER A 4 -1.72 6.79 -13.65
C SER A 4 -1.68 5.37 -13.06
N LYS A 5 -0.54 4.68 -13.22
CA LYS A 5 -0.30 3.35 -12.65
C LYS A 5 0.78 3.45 -11.57
N GLY A 6 0.49 2.91 -10.39
CA GLY A 6 1.48 2.76 -9.30
C GLY A 6 2.18 1.40 -9.38
N ILE A 7 3.45 1.35 -8.95
CA ILE A 7 4.20 0.10 -8.83
C ILE A 7 4.05 -0.41 -7.40
N ILE A 8 3.52 -1.62 -7.20
CA ILE A 8 3.40 -2.26 -5.89
C ILE A 8 4.61 -3.18 -5.67
N PHE A 9 5.23 -3.15 -4.49
CA PHE A 9 6.28 -4.13 -4.14
C PHE A 9 5.97 -5.03 -2.97
N ASN A 10 5.00 -4.67 -2.15
CA ASN A 10 4.58 -5.52 -1.06
C ASN A 10 3.12 -5.25 -0.72
N ILE A 11 2.42 -6.30 -0.28
CA ILE A 11 1.08 -6.23 0.27
C ILE A 11 1.10 -7.03 1.57
N GLN A 12 0.80 -6.35 2.67
CA GLN A 12 0.71 -6.96 3.99
C GLN A 12 -0.74 -7.07 4.42
N HIS A 13 -1.17 -8.28 4.76
CA HIS A 13 -2.50 -8.54 5.29
C HIS A 13 -2.48 -8.48 6.82
N PHE A 14 -3.61 -8.15 7.42
CA PHE A 14 -3.81 -8.13 8.87
C PHE A 14 -2.87 -7.17 9.63
N SER A 15 -2.49 -6.05 9.03
CA SER A 15 -1.77 -4.98 9.72
C SER A 15 -2.61 -4.35 10.81
N ILE A 16 -2.10 -4.31 12.04
CA ILE A 16 -2.73 -3.69 13.21
C ILE A 16 -2.01 -2.43 13.70
N HIS A 17 -0.82 -2.15 13.15
CA HIS A 17 0.02 -1.02 13.56
C HIS A 17 -0.08 0.18 12.61
N ASP A 18 -0.61 -0.01 11.41
CA ASP A 18 -0.73 1.02 10.36
C ASP A 18 -2.02 1.85 10.48
N GLY A 19 -2.65 1.85 11.67
CA GLY A 19 -3.91 2.51 11.95
C GLY A 19 -4.87 1.63 12.76
N PRO A 20 -6.07 2.14 13.11
CA PRO A 20 -7.04 1.39 13.89
C PRO A 20 -7.63 0.22 13.10
N GLY A 21 -7.85 -0.90 13.80
CA GLY A 21 -8.44 -2.13 13.25
C GLY A 21 -7.45 -3.02 12.51
N ILE A 22 -7.98 -4.06 11.87
CA ILE A 22 -7.23 -4.99 11.02
C ILE A 22 -7.27 -4.46 9.59
N ARG A 23 -6.10 -4.27 8.96
CA ARG A 23 -5.96 -3.64 7.64
C ARG A 23 -5.16 -4.48 6.66
N THR A 24 -5.35 -4.20 5.37
CA THR A 24 -4.43 -4.61 4.32
C THR A 24 -3.63 -3.39 3.89
N THR A 25 -2.32 -3.42 4.13
CA THR A 25 -1.39 -2.33 3.79
C THR A 25 -0.75 -2.62 2.43
N VAL A 26 -0.81 -1.65 1.52
CA VAL A 26 -0.20 -1.74 0.18
C VAL A 26 1.00 -0.82 0.13
N PHE A 27 2.18 -1.38 -0.12
CA PHE A 27 3.43 -0.62 -0.24
C PHE A 27 3.77 -0.35 -1.70
N LEU A 28 3.92 0.94 -2.03
CA LEU A 28 4.23 1.42 -3.37
C LEU A 28 5.74 1.65 -3.54
N LYS A 29 6.29 1.28 -4.69
CA LYS A 29 7.65 1.67 -5.08
C LYS A 29 7.63 3.11 -5.55
N GLY A 30 8.71 3.80 -5.23
CA GLY A 30 8.87 5.23 -5.47
C GLY A 30 8.88 5.97 -4.14
N CYS A 31 10.03 6.54 -3.81
CA CYS A 31 10.18 7.60 -2.84
C CYS A 31 11.04 8.64 -3.55
N PRO A 32 10.63 9.92 -3.62
CA PRO A 32 11.44 10.96 -4.25
C PRO A 32 12.82 11.10 -3.59
#